data_AF-A0A847LY92-F1
#
_entry.id   AF-A0A847LY92-F1
#
_cell.length_a   1.000
_cell.length_b   1.000
_cell.length_c   1.000
_cell.angle_alpha   90.00
_cell.angle_beta   90.00
_cell.angle_gamma   90.00
#
_symmetry.space_group_name_H-M   'P 1'
#
loop_
_entity.id
_entity.type
_entity.pdbx_description
1 polymer ?
#
loop_
_entity_poly.entity_id
_entity_poly.type
_entity_poly.pdbx_seq_one_letter_code
_entity_poly.pdbx_strand_id
1 'polypeptide(L)'
;MKFSTKFAYRFRIVILIIFIFIFIFSFQSFSIEKLWVKDYYDPYDNNKTEKAINSRIKNGWYPGGLEFDGLDFSMIWLNKSILNKISFPIYFKIKDFKIFTVQDTEDGINKQIPAKLAGGYIPISLSYFGDDIFIFAILPEENYQLESFIISHWSKKEEQVVSSDINNLVAKGFFPIGFSFYLDYYVILSIKIKGQKPEKDFYWGIDWVANEANNVNKYYQYLFDKGFYPSDYCENSQQIGVLILHR
;
A
#
# COMPACT_ATOMS: atom_id res chain seq x y z
N MET A 1 -29.17 56.43 24.84
CA MET A 1 -28.98 55.56 26.02
C MET A 1 -27.50 55.31 26.23
N LYS A 2 -26.91 55.78 27.34
CA LYS A 2 -25.53 55.43 27.72
C LYS A 2 -25.57 54.09 28.44
N PHE A 3 -25.06 53.03 27.82
CA PHE A 3 -24.91 51.74 28.49
C PHE A 3 -23.90 51.89 29.63
N SER A 4 -24.26 51.40 30.82
CA SER A 4 -23.36 51.36 31.97
C SER A 4 -22.09 50.60 31.61
N THR A 5 -20.92 51.10 32.03
CA THR A 5 -19.61 50.51 31.80
C THR A 5 -19.54 49.04 32.26
N LYS A 6 -20.32 48.68 33.28
CA LYS A 6 -20.45 47.31 33.80
C LYS A 6 -21.18 46.37 32.83
N PHE A 7 -22.15 46.88 32.06
CA PHE A 7 -22.87 46.12 31.03
C PHE A 7 -21.99 45.90 29.79
N ALA A 8 -21.27 46.95 29.35
CA ALA A 8 -20.35 46.85 28.22
C ALA A 8 -19.19 45.86 28.50
N TYR A 9 -18.68 45.81 29.74
CA TYR A 9 -17.64 44.86 30.14
C TYR A 9 -18.13 43.40 30.12
N ARG A 10 -19.32 43.14 30.69
CA ARG A 10 -19.93 41.80 30.67
C ARG A 10 -20.24 41.33 29.25
N PHE A 11 -20.71 42.22 28.38
CA PHE A 11 -20.99 41.91 26.98
C PHE A 11 -19.72 41.55 26.19
N ARG A 12 -18.60 42.26 26.44
CA ARG A 12 -17.29 41.93 25.83
C ARG A 12 -16.76 40.57 26.28
N ILE A 13 -16.93 40.21 27.56
CA ILE A 13 -16.55 38.89 28.07
C ILE A 13 -17.38 37.78 27.40
N VAL A 14 -18.69 37.98 27.25
CA VAL A 14 -19.56 37.01 26.57
C VAL A 14 -19.15 36.81 25.11
N ILE A 15 -18.86 37.88 24.39
CA ILE A 15 -18.36 37.79 23.00
C ILE A 15 -17.02 37.05 22.95
N LEU A 16 -16.10 37.34 23.87
CA LEU A 16 -14.80 36.67 23.93
C LEU A 16 -14.95 35.16 24.18
N ILE A 17 -15.85 34.77 25.10
CA ILE A 17 -16.14 33.36 25.39
C ILE A 17 -16.74 32.67 24.17
N ILE A 18 -17.70 33.30 23.48
CA ILE A 18 -18.28 32.77 22.24
C ILE A 18 -17.19 32.61 21.17
N PHE A 19 -16.31 33.58 21.02
CA PHE A 19 -15.22 33.52 20.04
C PHE A 19 -14.23 32.40 20.36
N ILE A 20 -13.86 32.21 21.63
CA ILE A 20 -13.01 31.11 22.09
C ILE A 20 -13.70 29.76 21.84
N PHE A 21 -15.01 29.64 22.12
CA PHE A 21 -15.77 28.43 21.85
C PHE A 21 -15.80 28.11 20.35
N ILE A 22 -16.13 29.08 19.49
CA ILE A 22 -16.13 28.89 18.03
C ILE A 22 -14.73 28.54 17.53
N PHE A 23 -13.68 29.18 18.06
CA PHE A 23 -12.29 28.89 17.73
C PHE A 23 -11.91 27.45 18.14
N ILE A 24 -12.17 27.03 19.38
CA ILE A 24 -11.86 25.66 19.83
C ILE A 24 -12.65 24.61 19.04
N PHE A 25 -13.95 24.83 18.78
CA PHE A 25 -14.77 23.88 18.02
C PHE A 25 -14.40 23.83 16.54
N SER A 26 -13.83 24.89 15.95
CA SER A 26 -13.36 24.87 14.55
C SER A 26 -12.07 24.07 14.35
N PHE A 27 -11.32 23.74 15.41
CA PHE A 27 -10.14 22.87 15.33
C PHE A 27 -10.38 21.42 15.76
N GLN A 28 -11.53 21.08 16.38
CA GLN A 28 -11.78 19.72 16.88
C GLN A 28 -12.06 18.67 15.80
N SER A 29 -12.27 19.06 14.55
CA SER A 29 -12.63 18.16 13.44
C SER A 29 -11.51 17.93 12.42
N PHE A 30 -10.30 18.46 12.64
CA PHE A 30 -9.13 18.03 11.88
C PHE A 30 -8.62 16.69 12.42
N SER A 31 -9.39 15.62 12.18
CA SER A 31 -8.81 14.29 12.10
C SER A 31 -7.78 14.36 10.97
N ILE A 32 -6.49 14.31 11.30
CA ILE A 32 -5.44 14.07 10.31
C ILE A 32 -5.74 12.69 9.78
N GLU A 33 -6.35 12.64 8.60
CA GLU A 33 -6.65 11.40 7.91
C GLU A 33 -5.35 10.63 7.75
N LYS A 34 -5.23 9.49 8.46
CA LYS A 34 -4.04 8.65 8.33
C LYS A 34 -3.94 8.18 6.88
N LEU A 35 -2.79 8.43 6.30
CA LEU A 35 -2.56 8.20 4.89
C LEU A 35 -2.34 6.70 4.60
N TRP A 36 -1.60 6.03 5.47
CA TRP A 36 -1.44 4.59 5.51
C TRP A 36 -1.33 4.13 6.96
N VAL A 37 -1.39 2.82 7.14
CA VAL A 37 -1.24 2.14 8.42
C VAL A 37 -0.63 0.77 8.18
N LYS A 38 0.25 0.34 9.08
CA LYS A 38 0.80 -1.02 9.09
C LYS A 38 0.12 -1.83 10.19
N ASP A 39 -0.48 -2.95 9.81
CA ASP A 39 -1.07 -3.93 10.74
C ASP A 39 -0.25 -5.22 10.72
N TYR A 40 -0.31 -5.96 11.83
CA TYR A 40 0.30 -7.29 11.98
C TYR A 40 -0.79 -8.34 12.14
N TYR A 41 -0.57 -9.49 11.54
CA TYR A 41 -1.50 -10.60 11.48
C TYR A 41 -0.78 -11.89 11.86
N ASP A 42 -1.47 -12.68 12.66
CA ASP A 42 -1.04 -14.02 13.03
C ASP A 42 -1.38 -14.97 11.86
N PRO A 43 -0.39 -15.56 11.18
CA PRO A 43 -0.62 -16.50 10.07
C PRO A 43 -1.27 -17.80 10.53
N TYR A 44 -1.28 -18.10 11.83
CA TYR A 44 -1.82 -19.34 12.40
C TYR A 44 -3.27 -19.18 12.90
N ASP A 45 -3.76 -17.96 13.10
CA ASP A 45 -5.17 -17.67 13.44
C ASP A 45 -5.95 -17.14 12.21
N ASN A 46 -6.24 -18.04 11.28
CA ASN A 46 -6.94 -17.74 10.03
C ASN A 46 -8.25 -16.96 10.27
N ASN A 47 -9.04 -17.33 11.28
CA ASN A 47 -10.34 -16.71 11.54
C ASN A 47 -10.21 -15.25 12.01
N LYS A 48 -9.25 -14.97 12.89
CA LYS A 48 -9.02 -13.61 13.39
C LYS A 48 -8.40 -12.73 12.30
N THR A 49 -7.42 -13.28 11.59
CA THR A 49 -6.74 -12.61 10.47
C THR A 49 -7.73 -12.27 9.37
N GLU A 50 -8.59 -13.22 8.98
CA GLU A 50 -9.58 -12.99 7.92
C GLU A 50 -10.60 -11.91 8.30
N LYS A 51 -11.08 -11.92 9.55
CA LYS A 51 -11.99 -10.88 10.05
C LYS A 51 -11.36 -9.50 10.07
N ALA A 52 -10.09 -9.41 10.47
CA ALA A 52 -9.35 -8.15 10.54
C ALA A 52 -9.12 -7.56 9.14
N ILE A 53 -8.69 -8.37 8.17
CA ILE A 53 -8.51 -7.96 6.77
C ILE A 53 -9.84 -7.50 6.16
N ASN A 54 -10.90 -8.30 6.34
CA ASN A 54 -12.24 -7.93 5.87
C ASN A 54 -12.74 -6.61 6.48
N SER A 55 -12.47 -6.36 7.76
CA SER A 55 -12.81 -5.09 8.41
C SER A 55 -12.07 -3.91 7.78
N ARG A 56 -10.78 -4.08 7.47
CA ARG A 56 -9.96 -3.03 6.84
C ARG A 56 -10.47 -2.67 5.45
N ILE A 57 -10.74 -3.68 4.61
CA ILE A 57 -11.32 -3.51 3.26
C ILE A 57 -12.67 -2.77 3.32
N LYS A 58 -13.58 -3.22 4.22
CA LYS A 58 -14.90 -2.58 4.39
C LYS A 58 -14.81 -1.12 4.82
N ASN A 59 -13.76 -0.75 5.54
CA ASN A 59 -13.49 0.60 6.01
C ASN A 59 -12.73 1.47 4.99
N GLY A 60 -12.64 1.05 3.73
CA GLY A 60 -12.08 1.86 2.64
C GLY A 60 -10.56 1.85 2.58
N TRP A 61 -9.93 0.79 3.10
CA TRP A 61 -8.49 0.60 2.99
C TRP A 61 -8.16 -0.38 1.86
N TYR A 62 -7.09 -0.08 1.13
CA TYR A 62 -6.55 -0.93 0.08
C TYR A 62 -5.24 -1.57 0.55
N PRO A 63 -5.02 -2.87 0.34
CA PRO A 63 -3.75 -3.52 0.64
C PRO A 63 -2.65 -2.96 -0.28
N GLY A 64 -1.65 -2.34 0.33
CA GLY A 64 -0.49 -1.75 -0.35
C GLY A 64 0.82 -2.38 0.11
N GLY A 65 0.79 -3.65 0.46
CA GLY A 65 1.99 -4.47 0.61
C GLY A 65 1.96 -5.51 1.71
N LEU A 66 2.59 -6.66 1.47
CA LEU A 66 2.67 -7.82 2.36
C LEU A 66 4.14 -8.08 2.70
N GLU A 67 4.45 -8.21 3.98
CA GLU A 67 5.76 -8.64 4.46
C GLU A 67 5.59 -9.79 5.45
N PHE A 68 6.40 -10.83 5.36
CA PHE A 68 6.37 -11.99 6.25
C PHE A 68 7.76 -12.25 6.83
N ASP A 69 7.87 -12.13 8.16
CA ASP A 69 9.16 -12.23 8.86
C ASP A 69 9.46 -13.64 9.40
N GLY A 70 8.58 -14.61 9.14
CA GLY A 70 8.67 -15.99 9.63
C GLY A 70 7.83 -16.27 10.87
N LEU A 71 7.35 -15.25 11.56
CA LEU A 71 6.48 -15.37 12.74
C LEU A 71 5.10 -14.79 12.45
N ASP A 72 5.07 -13.54 12.01
CA ASP A 72 3.85 -12.80 11.67
C ASP A 72 3.96 -12.30 10.23
N PHE A 73 2.82 -12.07 9.57
CA PHE A 73 2.82 -11.23 8.39
C PHE A 73 2.26 -9.86 8.73
N SER A 74 2.83 -8.84 8.13
CA SER A 74 2.37 -7.47 8.23
C SER A 74 1.87 -7.00 6.88
N MET A 75 0.85 -6.14 6.91
CA MET A 75 0.32 -5.52 5.70
C MET A 75 0.24 -4.02 5.88
N ILE A 76 0.74 -3.30 4.89
CA ILE A 76 0.47 -1.87 4.76
C ILE A 76 -0.87 -1.71 4.08
N TRP A 77 -1.66 -0.81 4.64
CA TRP A 77 -2.94 -0.42 4.12
C TRP A 77 -2.88 1.04 3.69
N LEU A 78 -3.23 1.29 2.44
CA LEU A 78 -3.34 2.61 1.85
C LEU A 78 -4.78 3.09 1.97
N ASN A 79 -4.97 4.32 2.40
CA ASN A 79 -6.29 4.92 2.45
C ASN A 79 -6.80 5.18 1.02
N LYS A 80 -8.03 4.75 0.70
CA LYS A 80 -8.64 4.95 -0.62
C LYS A 80 -8.68 6.41 -1.07
N SER A 81 -8.79 7.36 -0.13
CA SER A 81 -8.76 8.78 -0.48
C SER A 81 -7.46 9.21 -1.15
N ILE A 82 -6.34 8.56 -0.82
CA ILE A 82 -5.05 8.76 -1.50
C ILE A 82 -5.07 8.17 -2.89
N LEU A 83 -5.48 6.91 -3.03
CA LEU A 83 -5.52 6.25 -4.34
C LEU A 83 -6.32 7.07 -5.36
N ASN A 84 -7.41 7.69 -4.90
CA ASN A 84 -8.19 8.62 -5.70
C ASN A 84 -7.41 9.91 -6.07
N LYS A 85 -6.71 10.53 -5.10
CA LYS A 85 -5.91 11.76 -5.32
C LYS A 85 -4.80 11.56 -6.35
N ILE A 86 -4.17 10.39 -6.32
CA ILE A 86 -3.00 10.09 -7.17
C ILE A 86 -3.41 9.44 -8.50
N SER A 87 -4.71 9.20 -8.70
CA SER A 87 -5.26 8.40 -9.79
C SER A 87 -4.47 7.09 -9.96
N PHE A 88 -4.37 6.33 -8.86
CA PHE A 88 -3.56 5.12 -8.85
C PHE A 88 -3.98 4.23 -10.02
N PRO A 89 -3.03 3.83 -10.89
CA PRO A 89 -3.34 3.33 -12.23
C PRO A 89 -4.10 2.00 -12.19
N ILE A 90 -4.11 1.32 -11.04
CA ILE A 90 -4.89 0.12 -10.84
C ILE A 90 -5.35 -0.04 -9.38
N TYR A 91 -6.62 0.23 -9.12
CA TYR A 91 -7.26 -0.05 -7.83
C TYR A 91 -8.49 -0.93 -8.05
N PHE A 92 -8.67 -1.90 -7.16
CA PHE A 92 -9.76 -2.86 -7.20
C PHE A 92 -10.68 -2.66 -6.01
N LYS A 93 -11.99 -2.73 -6.25
CA LYS A 93 -12.93 -2.95 -5.16
C LYS A 93 -12.90 -4.44 -4.82
N ILE A 94 -12.52 -4.78 -3.60
CA ILE A 94 -12.23 -6.18 -3.22
C ILE A 94 -13.52 -6.86 -2.75
N LYS A 95 -13.91 -7.92 -3.46
CA LYS A 95 -15.03 -8.81 -3.09
C LYS A 95 -14.61 -9.89 -2.10
N ASP A 96 -13.43 -10.47 -2.34
CA ASP A 96 -12.86 -11.55 -1.55
C ASP A 96 -11.33 -11.54 -1.67
N PHE A 97 -10.61 -12.27 -0.81
CA PHE A 97 -9.16 -12.37 -0.87
C PHE A 97 -8.66 -13.76 -0.46
N LYS A 98 -7.43 -14.08 -0.84
CA LYS A 98 -6.71 -15.28 -0.46
C LYS A 98 -5.27 -14.93 -0.14
N ILE A 99 -4.74 -15.59 0.88
CA ILE A 99 -3.30 -15.63 1.15
C ILE A 99 -2.86 -17.07 0.95
N PHE A 100 -1.81 -17.27 0.18
CA PHE A 100 -1.29 -18.61 -0.07
C PHE A 100 0.21 -18.60 -0.28
N THR A 101 0.82 -19.75 -0.04
CA THR A 101 2.26 -19.96 -0.19
C THR A 101 2.53 -20.95 -1.31
N VAL A 102 3.63 -20.74 -2.03
CA VAL A 102 4.25 -21.65 -3.01
C VAL A 102 5.77 -21.59 -2.85
N GLN A 103 6.48 -22.62 -3.31
CA GLN A 103 7.95 -22.58 -3.36
C GLN A 103 8.44 -21.73 -4.54
N ASP A 104 9.57 -21.05 -4.39
CA ASP A 104 10.28 -20.36 -5.48
C ASP A 104 10.98 -21.37 -6.40
N THR A 105 10.15 -22.05 -7.19
CA THR A 105 10.57 -23.02 -8.20
C THR A 105 9.79 -22.75 -9.48
N GLU A 106 10.29 -23.25 -10.62
CA GLU A 106 9.56 -23.14 -11.89
C GLU A 106 8.14 -23.72 -11.79
N ASP A 107 7.97 -24.85 -11.09
CA ASP A 107 6.66 -25.46 -10.86
C ASP A 107 5.77 -24.59 -9.96
N GLY A 108 6.34 -24.07 -8.87
CA GLY A 108 5.66 -23.15 -7.95
C GLY A 108 5.13 -21.92 -8.68
N ILE A 109 5.99 -21.22 -9.42
CA ILE A 109 5.64 -19.99 -10.13
C ILE A 109 4.72 -20.27 -11.31
N ASN A 110 5.07 -21.22 -12.20
CA ASN A 110 4.38 -21.35 -13.49
C ASN A 110 3.20 -22.32 -13.48
N LYS A 111 3.01 -23.13 -12.41
CA LYS A 111 1.86 -24.04 -12.29
C LYS A 111 1.04 -23.80 -11.04
N GLN A 112 1.67 -23.71 -9.87
CA GLN A 112 0.92 -23.63 -8.61
C GLN A 112 0.28 -22.26 -8.42
N ILE A 113 0.96 -21.15 -8.72
CA ILE A 113 0.36 -19.80 -8.64
C ILE A 113 -0.86 -19.70 -9.58
N PRO A 114 -0.79 -20.00 -10.90
CA PRO A 114 -1.98 -19.97 -11.76
C PRO A 114 -3.14 -20.84 -11.26
N ALA A 115 -2.86 -22.04 -10.74
CA ALA A 115 -3.89 -22.92 -10.18
C ALA A 115 -4.56 -22.30 -8.95
N LYS A 116 -3.80 -21.64 -8.07
CA LYS A 116 -4.34 -20.95 -6.88
C LYS A 116 -5.09 -19.65 -7.21
N LEU A 117 -4.73 -19.00 -8.32
CA LEU A 117 -5.41 -17.82 -8.86
C LEU A 117 -6.66 -18.15 -9.68
N ALA A 118 -6.94 -19.44 -9.93
CA ALA A 118 -8.14 -19.88 -10.62
C ALA A 118 -9.41 -19.31 -9.97
N GLY A 119 -10.44 -19.05 -10.79
CA GLY A 119 -11.68 -18.43 -10.33
C GLY A 119 -11.67 -16.90 -10.32
N GLY A 120 -10.68 -16.27 -10.97
CA GLY A 120 -10.65 -14.83 -11.20
C GLY A 120 -9.88 -14.01 -10.16
N TYR A 121 -9.04 -14.66 -9.34
CA TYR A 121 -8.19 -13.94 -8.38
C TYR A 121 -7.02 -13.27 -9.11
N ILE A 122 -6.62 -12.11 -8.60
CA ILE A 122 -5.50 -11.30 -9.09
C ILE A 122 -4.48 -11.17 -7.95
N PRO A 123 -3.21 -11.55 -8.14
CA PRO A 123 -2.19 -11.34 -7.14
C PRO A 123 -1.84 -9.84 -7.10
N ILE A 124 -1.73 -9.27 -5.90
CA ILE A 124 -1.51 -7.83 -5.73
C ILE A 124 -0.36 -7.49 -4.77
N SER A 125 0.22 -8.48 -4.11
CA SER A 125 1.47 -8.32 -3.35
C SER A 125 2.10 -9.70 -3.11
N LEU A 126 3.40 -9.70 -2.83
CA LEU A 126 4.14 -10.91 -2.44
C LEU A 126 5.17 -10.61 -1.36
N SER A 127 5.52 -11.63 -0.58
CA SER A 127 6.65 -11.62 0.35
C SER A 127 7.46 -12.88 0.18
N TYR A 128 8.76 -12.83 0.50
CA TYR A 128 9.63 -14.00 0.50
C TYR A 128 10.02 -14.34 1.92
N PHE A 129 10.08 -15.63 2.24
CA PHE A 129 10.68 -16.11 3.48
C PHE A 129 11.29 -17.50 3.26
N GLY A 130 12.62 -17.59 3.41
CA GLY A 130 13.33 -18.76 2.90
C GLY A 130 13.02 -18.96 1.42
N ASP A 131 12.82 -20.20 0.99
CA ASP A 131 12.54 -20.52 -0.42
C ASP A 131 11.04 -20.45 -0.77
N ASP A 132 10.23 -19.84 0.09
CA ASP A 132 8.78 -19.73 -0.07
C ASP A 132 8.35 -18.32 -0.47
N ILE A 133 7.37 -18.25 -1.38
CA ILE A 133 6.70 -17.06 -1.85
C ILE A 133 5.30 -17.02 -1.23
N PHE A 134 5.03 -16.00 -0.44
CA PHE A 134 3.73 -15.69 0.13
C PHE A 134 3.03 -14.69 -0.79
N ILE A 135 1.80 -14.98 -1.21
CA ILE A 135 1.05 -14.16 -2.16
C ILE A 135 -0.26 -13.73 -1.55
N PHE A 136 -0.52 -12.42 -1.58
CA PHE A 136 -1.82 -11.85 -1.33
C PHE A 136 -2.55 -11.65 -2.65
N ALA A 137 -3.68 -12.33 -2.83
CA ALA A 137 -4.51 -12.23 -4.02
C ALA A 137 -5.93 -11.81 -3.68
N ILE A 138 -6.57 -11.08 -4.59
CA ILE A 138 -7.93 -10.57 -4.42
C ILE A 138 -8.85 -11.03 -5.53
N LEU A 139 -10.12 -11.19 -5.21
CA LEU A 139 -11.20 -11.26 -6.18
C LEU A 139 -11.84 -9.87 -6.28
N PRO A 140 -11.77 -9.20 -7.43
CA PRO A 140 -12.44 -7.91 -7.59
C PRO A 140 -13.97 -8.06 -7.63
N GLU A 141 -14.69 -7.00 -7.24
CA GLU A 141 -16.14 -6.90 -7.47
C GLU A 141 -16.46 -6.69 -8.95
N GLU A 142 -15.63 -5.90 -9.65
CA GLU A 142 -15.73 -5.67 -11.07
C GLU A 142 -15.17 -6.85 -11.88
N ASN A 143 -15.62 -6.98 -13.13
CA ASN A 143 -15.16 -8.04 -14.03
C ASN A 143 -13.77 -7.74 -14.63
N TYR A 144 -12.75 -7.68 -13.79
CA TYR A 144 -11.37 -7.66 -14.23
C TYR A 144 -10.88 -9.06 -14.56
N GLN A 145 -10.13 -9.20 -15.66
CA GLN A 145 -9.52 -10.46 -16.07
C GLN A 145 -8.00 -10.32 -16.06
N LEU A 146 -7.34 -11.13 -15.22
CA LEU A 146 -5.89 -11.31 -15.29
C LEU A 146 -5.53 -11.95 -16.63
N GLU A 147 -4.72 -11.27 -17.43
CA GLU A 147 -4.17 -11.77 -18.70
C GLU A 147 -2.90 -12.58 -18.43
N SER A 148 -2.00 -12.04 -17.63
CA SER A 148 -0.74 -12.68 -17.24
C SER A 148 -0.16 -12.01 -15.99
N PHE A 149 0.76 -12.69 -15.31
CA PHE A 149 1.64 -12.09 -14.30
C PHE A 149 3.09 -12.52 -14.57
N ILE A 150 4.04 -11.77 -14.03
CA ILE A 150 5.47 -12.07 -14.05
C ILE A 150 6.03 -11.78 -12.66
N ILE A 151 6.86 -12.68 -12.14
CA ILE A 151 7.72 -12.44 -10.98
C ILE A 151 9.14 -12.32 -11.53
N SER A 152 9.76 -11.16 -11.30
CA SER A 152 11.10 -10.85 -11.84
C SER A 152 12.09 -10.63 -10.70
N HIS A 153 13.29 -11.20 -10.80
CA HIS A 153 14.36 -11.12 -9.80
C HIS A 153 15.55 -10.29 -10.31
N TRP A 154 16.05 -9.38 -9.48
CA TRP A 154 16.99 -8.33 -9.91
C TRP A 154 18.04 -8.03 -8.86
N SER A 155 19.30 -7.90 -9.25
CA SER A 155 20.38 -7.69 -8.28
C SER A 155 20.35 -6.30 -7.63
N LYS A 156 20.75 -6.23 -6.35
CA LYS A 156 20.84 -4.99 -5.54
C LYS A 156 21.59 -3.80 -6.15
N LYS A 157 22.52 -4.03 -7.08
CA LYS A 157 23.60 -3.06 -7.33
C LYS A 157 23.23 -1.87 -8.22
N GLU A 158 22.06 -1.86 -8.86
CA GLU A 158 21.77 -0.92 -9.94
C GLU A 158 20.32 -0.41 -9.90
N GLU A 159 19.95 0.40 -8.92
CA GLU A 159 18.58 0.97 -8.78
C GLU A 159 18.06 1.64 -10.06
N GLN A 160 18.94 2.31 -10.81
CA GLN A 160 18.62 2.92 -12.09
C GLN A 160 18.28 1.88 -13.16
N VAL A 161 18.95 0.72 -13.14
CA VAL A 161 18.65 -0.40 -14.03
C VAL A 161 17.34 -1.06 -13.60
N VAL A 162 17.13 -1.25 -12.29
CA VAL A 162 15.88 -1.78 -11.73
C VAL A 162 14.68 -0.95 -12.17
N SER A 163 14.77 0.37 -12.05
CA SER A 163 13.69 1.26 -12.48
C SER A 163 13.52 1.26 -14.01
N SER A 164 14.61 1.29 -14.79
CA SER A 164 14.54 1.25 -16.26
C SER A 164 13.75 0.04 -16.78
N ASP A 165 14.06 -1.14 -16.28
CA ASP A 165 13.45 -2.37 -16.76
C ASP A 165 12.04 -2.59 -16.15
N ILE A 166 11.72 -2.02 -14.98
CA ILE A 166 10.33 -1.92 -14.49
C ILE A 166 9.53 -1.12 -15.51
N ASN A 167 10.05 0.03 -15.94
CA ASN A 167 9.40 0.85 -16.97
C ASN A 167 9.35 0.14 -18.34
N ASN A 168 10.30 -0.75 -18.66
CA ASN A 168 10.20 -1.62 -19.85
C ASN A 168 9.03 -2.61 -19.75
N LEU A 169 8.72 -3.15 -18.56
CA LEU A 169 7.53 -3.97 -18.33
C LEU A 169 6.25 -3.13 -18.43
N VAL A 170 6.25 -1.91 -17.87
CA VAL A 170 5.16 -0.93 -17.98
C VAL A 170 4.85 -0.61 -19.44
N ALA A 171 5.89 -0.37 -20.27
CA ALA A 171 5.75 -0.14 -21.70
C ALA A 171 5.13 -1.34 -22.45
N LYS A 172 5.28 -2.56 -21.93
CA LYS A 172 4.65 -3.79 -22.43
C LYS A 172 3.22 -4.01 -21.89
N GLY A 173 2.74 -3.10 -21.04
CA GLY A 173 1.38 -3.09 -20.48
C GLY A 173 1.25 -3.77 -19.12
N PHE A 174 2.35 -4.04 -18.42
CA PHE A 174 2.31 -4.60 -17.06
C PHE A 174 2.23 -3.50 -16.00
N PHE A 175 1.45 -3.75 -14.95
CA PHE A 175 1.38 -2.95 -13.74
C PHE A 175 2.28 -3.59 -12.67
N PRO A 176 3.37 -2.93 -12.25
CA PRO A 176 4.13 -3.33 -11.07
C PRO A 176 3.22 -3.17 -9.85
N ILE A 177 3.06 -4.23 -9.05
CA ILE A 177 2.10 -4.19 -7.93
C ILE A 177 2.61 -4.88 -6.67
N GLY A 178 3.53 -5.84 -6.81
CA GLY A 178 4.13 -6.50 -5.65
C GLY A 178 5.64 -6.28 -5.58
N PHE A 179 6.17 -6.17 -4.37
CA PHE A 179 7.61 -5.96 -4.15
C PHE A 179 8.09 -6.72 -2.92
N SER A 180 9.20 -7.43 -3.06
CA SER A 180 9.86 -8.12 -1.95
C SER A 180 11.37 -8.06 -2.08
N PHE A 181 12.04 -8.36 -0.98
CA PHE A 181 13.48 -8.51 -0.89
C PHE A 181 13.84 -9.95 -0.52
N TYR A 182 14.59 -10.63 -1.38
CA TYR A 182 15.03 -12.00 -1.14
C TYR A 182 16.54 -12.13 -1.34
N LEU A 183 17.24 -12.52 -0.27
CA LEU A 183 18.70 -12.65 -0.21
C LEU A 183 19.46 -11.38 -0.61
N ASP A 184 19.83 -11.25 -1.89
CA ASP A 184 20.52 -10.11 -2.49
C ASP A 184 19.80 -9.58 -3.75
N TYR A 185 18.54 -9.97 -3.93
CA TYR A 185 17.70 -9.62 -5.06
C TYR A 185 16.44 -8.87 -4.64
N TYR A 186 16.06 -7.91 -5.47
CA TYR A 186 14.73 -7.35 -5.52
C TYR A 186 13.83 -8.26 -6.33
N VAL A 187 12.62 -8.47 -5.82
CA VAL A 187 11.59 -9.23 -6.52
C VAL A 187 10.41 -8.33 -6.81
N ILE A 188 10.03 -8.25 -8.08
CA ILE A 188 8.87 -7.47 -8.53
C ILE A 188 7.82 -8.41 -9.11
N LEU A 189 6.63 -8.36 -8.53
CA LEU A 189 5.42 -8.91 -9.13
C LEU A 189 4.80 -7.84 -10.03
N SER A 190 4.64 -8.19 -11.30
CA SER A 190 3.96 -7.36 -12.28
C SER A 190 2.78 -8.13 -12.87
N ILE A 191 1.62 -7.47 -12.98
CA ILE A 191 0.39 -8.06 -13.51
C ILE A 191 -0.04 -7.38 -14.80
N LYS A 192 -0.75 -8.08 -15.67
CA LYS A 192 -1.37 -7.52 -16.85
C LYS A 192 -2.85 -7.84 -16.82
N ILE A 193 -3.67 -6.79 -16.85
CA ILE A 193 -5.12 -6.90 -16.87
C ILE A 193 -5.64 -6.66 -18.27
N LYS A 194 -6.50 -7.55 -18.75
CA LYS A 194 -7.04 -7.49 -20.11
C LYS A 194 -7.76 -6.16 -20.36
N GLY A 195 -7.35 -5.46 -21.41
CA GLY A 195 -7.95 -4.19 -21.81
C GLY A 195 -7.52 -2.98 -20.98
N GLN A 196 -6.63 -3.15 -19.99
CA GLN A 196 -6.06 -2.07 -19.19
C GLN A 196 -4.60 -1.83 -19.59
N LYS A 197 -4.14 -0.59 -19.49
CA LYS A 197 -2.73 -0.22 -19.70
C LYS A 197 -2.31 0.81 -18.66
N PRO A 198 -1.08 0.74 -18.13
CA PRO A 198 -0.55 1.80 -17.29
C PRO A 198 -0.56 3.14 -18.01
N GLU A 199 -0.81 4.24 -17.29
CA GLU A 199 -0.65 5.58 -17.87
C GLU A 199 0.83 5.83 -18.15
N LYS A 200 1.12 6.49 -19.28
CA LYS A 200 2.49 6.74 -19.74
C LYS A 200 3.21 7.84 -18.96
N ASP A 201 2.47 8.63 -18.21
CA ASP A 201 2.98 9.80 -17.49
C ASP A 201 3.42 9.44 -16.07
N PHE A 202 3.32 8.17 -15.68
CA PHE A 202 3.88 7.69 -14.42
C PHE A 202 5.26 7.08 -14.63
N TYR A 203 6.19 7.50 -13.79
CA TYR A 203 7.44 6.79 -13.58
C TYR A 203 7.28 5.79 -12.43
N TRP A 204 7.72 4.56 -12.68
CA TRP A 204 7.79 3.51 -11.67
C TRP A 204 9.25 3.31 -11.26
N GLY A 205 9.49 3.14 -9.96
CA GLY A 205 10.83 2.89 -9.45
C GLY A 205 10.80 2.24 -8.08
N ILE A 206 11.99 2.02 -7.54
CA ILE A 206 12.17 1.58 -6.16
C ILE A 206 12.92 2.69 -5.45
N ASP A 207 12.52 3.00 -4.22
CA ASP A 207 13.30 3.83 -3.31
C ASP A 207 13.59 3.06 -2.04
N TRP A 208 14.74 3.31 -1.42
CA TRP A 208 15.16 2.62 -0.21
C TRP A 208 15.87 3.54 0.78
N VAL A 209 15.80 3.15 2.05
CA VAL A 209 16.49 3.84 3.13
C VAL A 209 17.03 2.82 4.11
N ALA A 210 18.18 3.14 4.72
CA ALA A 210 18.69 2.40 5.86
C ALA A 210 17.63 2.36 6.96
N ASN A 211 17.43 1.19 7.57
CA ASN A 211 16.40 0.98 8.59
C ASN A 211 16.86 1.49 9.98
N GLU A 212 17.36 2.74 10.03
CA GLU A 212 18.03 3.28 11.23
C GLU A 212 17.05 3.64 12.37
N ALA A 213 15.70 3.51 12.18
CA ALA A 213 14.72 3.82 13.23
C ALA A 213 13.29 3.24 13.06
N ASN A 214 13.12 2.01 12.52
CA ASN A 214 11.86 1.22 12.59
C ASN A 214 10.57 1.99 12.25
N ASN A 215 10.57 2.81 11.21
CA ASN A 215 9.34 3.52 10.90
C ASN A 215 9.11 3.67 9.40
N VAL A 216 8.73 2.55 8.79
CA VAL A 216 8.07 2.51 7.50
C VAL A 216 6.99 3.59 7.37
N ASN A 217 6.25 3.89 8.46
CA ASN A 217 5.27 4.98 8.37
C ASN A 217 5.91 6.36 8.19
N LYS A 218 7.02 6.68 8.87
CA LYS A 218 7.74 7.94 8.64
C LYS A 218 8.30 7.99 7.23
N TYR A 219 8.81 6.87 6.72
CA TYR A 219 9.38 6.81 5.39
C TYR A 219 8.32 6.98 4.29
N TYR A 220 7.17 6.32 4.43
CA TYR A 220 6.02 6.55 3.57
C TYR A 220 5.61 8.03 3.59
N GLN A 221 5.53 8.68 4.78
CA GLN A 221 5.21 10.11 4.84
C GLN A 221 6.22 10.96 4.09
N TYR A 222 7.51 10.68 4.27
CA TYR A 222 8.56 11.36 3.55
C TYR A 222 8.39 11.22 2.03
N LEU A 223 8.10 10.01 1.52
CA LEU A 223 7.85 9.77 0.09
C LEU A 223 6.63 10.56 -0.41
N PHE A 224 5.52 10.50 0.32
CA PHE A 224 4.31 11.25 -0.02
C PHE A 224 4.54 12.76 -0.05
N ASP A 225 5.28 13.31 0.91
CA ASP A 225 5.64 14.73 0.97
C ASP A 225 6.53 15.16 -0.21
N LYS A 226 7.25 14.20 -0.82
CA LYS A 226 8.08 14.37 -2.02
C LYS A 226 7.34 14.11 -3.33
N GLY A 227 6.07 13.74 -3.29
CA GLY A 227 5.27 13.42 -4.48
C GLY A 227 5.43 11.98 -4.98
N PHE A 228 6.09 11.11 -4.20
CA PHE A 228 6.16 9.67 -4.47
C PHE A 228 5.01 8.94 -3.78
N TYR A 229 4.46 7.96 -4.48
CA TYR A 229 3.33 7.17 -4.00
C TYR A 229 3.72 5.70 -3.87
N PRO A 230 3.87 5.21 -2.63
CA PRO A 230 4.13 3.80 -2.36
C PRO A 230 2.98 2.89 -2.82
N SER A 231 3.30 1.83 -3.55
CA SER A 231 2.35 0.78 -3.94
C SER A 231 2.56 -0.54 -3.20
N ASP A 232 3.82 -0.85 -2.87
CA ASP A 232 4.22 -2.01 -2.06
C ASP A 232 5.55 -1.68 -1.35
N TYR A 233 5.91 -2.45 -0.34
CA TYR A 233 7.15 -2.34 0.41
C TYR A 233 7.69 -3.71 0.79
N CYS A 234 8.96 -3.69 1.17
CA CYS A 234 9.55 -4.76 1.95
C CYS A 234 10.47 -4.16 3.01
N GLU A 235 10.69 -4.86 4.10
CA GLU A 235 11.65 -4.44 5.12
C GLU A 235 12.47 -5.60 5.66
N ASN A 236 13.72 -5.32 6.03
CA ASN A 236 14.52 -6.21 6.84
C ASN A 236 15.25 -5.41 7.92
N SER A 237 16.10 -6.08 8.70
CA SER A 237 16.86 -5.44 9.78
C SER A 237 17.81 -4.33 9.34
N GLN A 238 18.13 -4.23 8.05
CA GLN A 238 19.10 -3.29 7.49
C GLN A 238 18.45 -2.17 6.67
N GLN A 239 17.35 -2.45 5.97
CA GLN A 239 16.77 -1.54 4.98
C GLN A 239 15.25 -1.65 4.89
N ILE A 240 14.63 -0.55 4.46
CA ILE A 240 13.26 -0.52 3.98
C ILE A 240 13.33 -0.18 2.49
N GLY A 241 12.70 -0.99 1.66
CA GLY A 241 12.51 -0.71 0.23
C GLY A 241 11.04 -0.46 -0.05
N VAL A 242 10.74 0.40 -1.02
CA VAL A 242 9.39 0.75 -1.41
C VAL A 242 9.29 0.80 -2.94
N LEU A 243 8.31 0.10 -3.49
CA LEU A 243 7.90 0.28 -4.88
C LEU A 243 7.09 1.58 -4.96
N ILE A 244 7.63 2.53 -5.72
CA ILE A 244 7.11 3.89 -5.81
C ILE A 244 6.60 4.21 -7.21
N LEU A 245 5.57 5.06 -7.22
CA LEU A 245 4.99 5.69 -8.39
C LEU A 245 5.21 7.20 -8.27
N HIS A 246 5.60 7.87 -9.36
CA HIS A 246 5.77 9.32 -9.45
C HIS A 246 5.15 9.87 -10.73
N ARG A 247 4.59 11.08 -10.68
CA ARG A 247 4.13 11.84 -11.87
C ARG A 247 5.15 12.90 -12.26
#